data_AF-I3S1C4-F1
#
_entry.id   AF-I3S1C4-F1
#
_cell.length_a   1.000
_cell.length_b   1.000
_cell.length_c   1.000
_cell.angle_alpha   90.00
_cell.angle_beta   90.00
_cell.angle_gamma   90.00
#
_symmetry.space_group_name_H-M   'P 1'
#
loop_
_entity.id
_entity.type
_entity.pdbx_description
1 polymer ?
#
loop_
_entity_poly.entity_id
_entity_poly.type
_entity_poly.pdbx_seq_one_letter_code
_entity_poly.pdbx_strand_id
1 'polypeptide(L)'
;MSSFVKSIDKKHLVTIGLEGFYGPNDPKRLTVNPPEEWASRLGSDFIRNSQISGIDFTSVHIYPDHWFKKQVFEDYMKFLSKWMLSHIEDGDTVLKKPVLFSEYGLSDSIKNFSMAHRETMYRTILDISYKSAKKNGSGAGALVWQFLVGGMDEFIDDFGMVPWEKPSIYSLFIQQSCKLAQVKGWIQHDLSFKKFC
;
A
#
# COMPACT_ATOMS: atom_id res chain seq x y z
N MET A 1 11.20 17.81 10.58
CA MET A 1 10.15 17.52 11.59
C MET A 1 10.35 16.20 12.31
N SER A 2 10.76 15.11 11.64
CA SER A 2 10.97 13.81 12.30
C SER A 2 11.87 13.87 13.55
N SER A 3 12.99 14.59 13.52
CA SER A 3 13.86 14.75 14.70
C SER A 3 13.17 15.42 15.89
N PHE A 4 12.25 16.35 15.64
CA PHE A 4 11.46 17.01 16.69
C PHE A 4 10.40 16.08 17.26
N VAL A 5 9.69 15.33 16.41
CA VAL A 5 8.75 14.29 16.89
C VAL A 5 9.50 13.28 17.76
N LYS A 6 10.67 12.82 17.31
CA LYS A 6 11.53 11.87 18.05
C LYS A 6 12.16 12.44 19.32
N SER A 7 12.30 13.77 19.45
CA SER A 7 12.78 14.36 20.71
C SER A 7 11.71 14.34 21.80
N ILE A 8 10.43 14.40 21.42
CA ILE A 8 9.27 14.30 22.31
C ILE A 8 8.95 12.83 22.59
N ASP A 9 8.89 12.00 21.55
CA ASP A 9 8.50 10.59 21.65
C ASP A 9 9.54 9.66 21.01
N LYS A 10 10.22 8.89 21.86
CA LYS A 10 11.25 7.93 21.46
C LYS A 10 10.72 6.49 21.35
N LYS A 11 9.45 6.25 21.68
CA LYS A 11 8.86 4.90 21.73
C LYS A 11 8.12 4.55 20.45
N HIS A 12 7.46 5.52 19.81
CA HIS A 12 6.66 5.26 18.62
C HIS A 12 7.46 5.39 17.32
N LEU A 13 7.05 4.60 16.33
CA LEU A 13 7.56 4.70 14.96
C LEU A 13 7.02 5.97 14.28
N VAL A 14 7.79 6.51 13.34
CA VAL A 14 7.49 7.72 12.57
C VAL A 14 7.73 7.44 11.09
N THR A 15 6.77 7.84 10.26
CA THR A 15 6.91 7.93 8.81
C THR A 15 6.48 9.31 8.32
N ILE A 16 6.61 9.56 7.02
CA ILE A 16 6.28 10.85 6.39
C ILE A 16 4.85 10.87 5.85
N GLY A 17 4.34 9.73 5.36
CA GLY A 17 3.06 9.67 4.63
C GLY A 17 3.19 10.09 3.16
N LEU A 18 4.24 9.61 2.48
CA LEU A 18 4.43 9.87 1.05
C LEU A 18 3.56 8.95 0.19
N GLU A 19 3.09 9.48 -0.95
CA GLU A 19 2.54 8.66 -2.02
C GLU A 19 3.58 7.70 -2.62
N GLY A 20 4.87 8.06 -2.56
CA GLY A 20 5.98 7.21 -2.98
C GLY A 20 6.69 7.65 -4.27
N PHE A 21 6.37 8.80 -4.84
CA PHE A 21 7.04 9.24 -6.08
C PHE A 21 8.54 9.43 -5.92
N TYR A 22 9.29 8.96 -6.91
CA TYR A 22 10.73 9.20 -7.04
C TYR A 22 10.98 10.64 -7.51
N GLY A 23 11.99 11.28 -6.93
CA GLY A 23 12.33 12.68 -7.21
C GLY A 23 12.92 12.91 -8.61
N PRO A 24 13.13 14.18 -9.02
CA PRO A 24 13.51 14.52 -10.39
C PRO A 24 14.93 14.07 -10.77
N ASN A 25 15.78 13.80 -9.77
CA ASN A 25 17.16 13.34 -9.97
C ASN A 25 17.32 11.82 -9.81
N ASP A 26 16.25 11.10 -9.48
CA ASP A 26 16.29 9.64 -9.34
C ASP A 26 16.00 8.98 -10.71
N PRO A 27 16.88 8.11 -11.23
CA PRO A 27 16.68 7.45 -12.51
C PRO A 27 15.42 6.55 -12.54
N LYS A 28 14.98 6.00 -11.40
CA LYS A 28 13.75 5.20 -11.30
C LYS A 28 12.51 6.03 -11.63
N ARG A 29 12.56 7.37 -11.55
CA ARG A 29 11.44 8.24 -11.96
C ARG A 29 10.97 7.96 -13.41
N LEU A 30 11.88 7.62 -14.31
CA LEU A 30 11.56 7.41 -15.74
C LEU A 30 10.87 6.07 -15.99
N THR A 31 11.00 5.12 -15.06
CA THR A 31 10.53 3.76 -15.26
C THR A 31 9.45 3.35 -14.26
N VAL A 32 9.41 3.94 -13.07
CA VAL A 32 8.55 3.51 -11.97
C VAL A 32 7.43 4.52 -11.68
N ASN A 33 7.68 5.84 -11.74
CA ASN A 33 6.61 6.82 -11.57
C ASN A 33 5.54 6.69 -12.67
N PRO A 34 4.32 7.23 -12.44
CA PRO A 34 3.41 7.54 -13.53
C PRO A 34 4.15 8.29 -14.67
N PRO A 35 3.82 8.04 -15.94
CA PRO A 35 4.62 8.45 -17.09
C PRO A 35 4.68 9.97 -17.29
N GLU A 36 3.80 10.72 -16.64
CA GLU A 36 3.80 12.18 -16.69
C GLU A 36 4.81 12.78 -15.70
N GLU A 37 5.52 13.82 -16.13
CA GLU A 37 6.60 14.46 -15.35
C GLU A 37 6.15 15.03 -13.99
N TRP A 38 4.85 15.29 -13.83
CA TRP A 38 4.30 15.92 -12.61
C TRP A 38 4.65 15.13 -11.35
N ALA A 39 4.63 13.80 -11.41
CA ALA A 39 4.85 12.94 -10.24
C ALA A 39 6.21 13.21 -9.58
N SER A 40 7.25 13.41 -10.40
CA SER A 40 8.61 13.72 -9.91
C SER A 40 8.79 15.17 -9.46
N ARG A 41 7.80 16.04 -9.67
CA ARG A 41 7.88 17.50 -9.42
C ARG A 41 6.94 18.00 -8.33
N LEU A 42 6.25 17.10 -7.62
CA LEU A 42 5.41 17.44 -6.47
C LEU A 42 6.20 17.84 -5.21
N GLY A 43 7.52 17.75 -5.26
CA GLY A 43 8.41 18.12 -4.13
C GLY A 43 8.76 16.97 -3.19
N SER A 44 8.23 15.76 -3.45
CA SER A 44 8.63 14.53 -2.77
C SER A 44 9.74 13.78 -3.51
N ASP A 45 10.53 13.03 -2.76
CA ASP A 45 11.53 12.09 -3.25
C ASP A 45 11.57 10.89 -2.31
N PHE A 46 10.98 9.76 -2.75
CA PHE A 46 10.84 8.55 -1.95
C PHE A 46 12.14 8.12 -1.27
N ILE A 47 13.26 8.07 -2.01
CA ILE A 47 14.55 7.64 -1.47
C ILE A 47 15.08 8.69 -0.50
N ARG A 48 15.28 9.92 -0.97
CA ARG A 48 15.96 10.96 -0.16
C ARG A 48 15.19 11.30 1.10
N ASN A 49 13.86 11.36 1.03
CA ASN A 49 13.03 11.67 2.20
C ASN A 49 13.02 10.49 3.18
N SER A 50 12.90 9.26 2.69
CA SER A 50 12.86 8.07 3.55
C SER A 50 14.22 7.72 4.17
N GLN A 51 15.33 8.18 3.61
CA GLN A 51 16.68 7.96 4.16
C GLN A 51 16.94 8.71 5.48
N ILE A 52 16.14 9.72 5.81
CA ILE A 52 16.31 10.51 7.04
C ILE A 52 16.27 9.59 8.26
N SER A 53 17.22 9.76 9.20
CA SER A 53 17.40 8.87 10.36
C SER A 53 16.20 8.82 11.30
N GLY A 54 15.42 9.89 11.40
CA GLY A 54 14.20 9.95 12.21
C GLY A 54 12.97 9.27 11.59
N ILE A 55 13.09 8.66 10.42
CA ILE A 55 12.03 7.92 9.72
C ILE A 55 12.29 6.42 9.90
N ASP A 56 11.35 5.69 10.48
CA ASP A 56 11.56 4.27 10.83
C ASP A 56 11.07 3.31 9.75
N PHE A 57 10.05 3.70 8.98
CA PHE A 57 9.49 2.93 7.87
C PHE A 57 8.98 3.86 6.78
N THR A 58 8.77 3.33 5.57
CA THR A 58 8.33 4.08 4.40
C THR A 58 6.84 3.86 4.13
N SER A 59 6.25 4.85 3.49
CA SER A 59 4.84 4.90 3.11
C SER A 59 4.75 5.02 1.60
N VAL A 60 3.83 4.29 0.98
CA VAL A 60 3.57 4.29 -0.46
C VAL A 60 2.08 4.16 -0.68
N HIS A 61 1.52 4.98 -1.56
CA HIS A 61 0.10 4.96 -1.93
C HIS A 61 -0.05 4.28 -3.30
N ILE A 62 -1.27 3.90 -3.69
CA ILE A 62 -1.53 3.20 -4.96
C ILE A 62 -2.91 3.62 -5.52
N TYR A 63 -2.90 4.54 -6.49
CA TYR A 63 -4.11 5.02 -7.19
C TYR A 63 -3.90 5.14 -8.71
N PRO A 64 -3.65 4.02 -9.42
CA PRO A 64 -3.34 4.04 -10.84
C PRO A 64 -4.45 4.62 -11.72
N ASP A 65 -5.71 4.52 -11.30
CA ASP A 65 -6.85 5.12 -11.99
C ASP A 65 -6.89 6.65 -11.88
N HIS A 66 -6.43 7.21 -10.76
CA HIS A 66 -6.32 8.67 -10.59
C HIS A 66 -5.04 9.23 -11.23
N TRP A 67 -3.95 8.47 -11.21
CA TRP A 67 -2.67 8.91 -11.78
C TRP A 67 -2.60 8.80 -13.30
N PHE A 68 -3.51 8.04 -13.94
CA PHE A 68 -3.53 7.83 -15.39
C PHE A 68 -4.89 8.15 -15.99
N LYS A 69 -4.96 9.17 -16.85
CA LYS A 69 -6.24 9.70 -17.37
C LYS A 69 -6.92 8.86 -18.47
N LYS A 70 -6.21 7.91 -19.09
CA LYS A 70 -6.67 7.21 -20.33
C LYS A 70 -6.18 5.77 -20.45
N GLN A 71 -6.20 5.01 -19.36
CA GLN A 71 -5.75 3.62 -19.36
C GLN A 71 -6.90 2.65 -19.10
N VAL A 72 -6.66 1.39 -19.44
CA VAL A 72 -7.56 0.27 -19.11
C VAL A 72 -7.05 -0.48 -17.89
N PHE A 73 -7.90 -1.34 -17.31
CA PHE A 73 -7.60 -2.06 -16.08
C PHE A 73 -6.29 -2.87 -16.16
N GLU A 74 -6.01 -3.49 -17.30
CA GLU A 74 -4.80 -4.28 -17.52
C GLU A 74 -3.52 -3.45 -17.41
N ASP A 75 -3.56 -2.18 -17.82
CA ASP A 75 -2.42 -1.28 -17.71
C ASP A 75 -2.20 -0.82 -16.27
N TYR A 76 -3.28 -0.59 -15.51
CA TYR A 76 -3.21 -0.36 -14.06
C TYR A 76 -2.53 -1.51 -13.34
N MET A 77 -2.86 -2.76 -13.69
CA MET A 77 -2.29 -3.95 -13.06
C MET A 77 -0.80 -4.15 -13.37
N LYS A 78 -0.35 -3.81 -14.58
CA LYS A 78 1.08 -3.82 -14.95
C LYS A 78 1.85 -2.77 -14.15
N PHE A 79 1.32 -1.55 -14.08
CA PHE A 79 1.90 -0.48 -13.28
C PHE A 79 1.97 -0.86 -11.79
N LEU A 80 0.86 -1.34 -11.22
CA LEU A 80 0.73 -1.77 -9.83
C LEU A 80 1.86 -2.72 -9.41
N SER A 81 2.05 -3.79 -10.18
CA SER A 81 3.04 -4.81 -9.86
C SER A 81 4.45 -4.23 -9.90
N LYS A 82 4.77 -3.41 -10.91
CA LYS A 82 6.06 -2.74 -11.02
C LYS A 82 6.29 -1.77 -9.87
N TRP A 83 5.29 -0.93 -9.59
CA TRP A 83 5.28 0.05 -8.50
C TRP A 83 5.63 -0.63 -7.18
N MET A 84 4.88 -1.66 -6.78
CA MET A 84 5.12 -2.33 -5.51
C MET A 84 6.49 -3.01 -5.43
N LEU A 85 6.87 -3.75 -6.48
CA LEU A 85 8.14 -4.50 -6.48
C LEU A 85 9.36 -3.56 -6.42
N SER A 86 9.33 -2.43 -7.13
CA SER A 86 10.41 -1.45 -7.09
C SER A 86 10.56 -0.79 -5.73
N HIS A 87 9.46 -0.44 -5.06
CA HIS A 87 9.52 0.13 -3.70
C HIS A 87 10.00 -0.88 -2.67
N ILE A 88 9.55 -2.13 -2.76
CA ILE A 88 10.02 -3.21 -1.88
C ILE A 88 11.53 -3.44 -2.08
N GLU A 89 12.00 -3.47 -3.32
CA GLU A 89 13.43 -3.60 -3.65
C GLU A 89 14.24 -2.47 -3.01
N ASP A 90 13.77 -1.22 -3.08
CA ASP A 90 14.45 -0.10 -2.44
C ASP A 90 14.42 -0.19 -0.92
N GLY A 91 13.32 -0.67 -0.33
CA GLY A 91 13.24 -1.02 1.09
C GLY A 91 14.31 -2.06 1.47
N ASP A 92 14.45 -3.11 0.66
CA ASP A 92 15.37 -4.22 0.88
C ASP A 92 16.83 -3.84 0.70
N THR A 93 17.14 -2.99 -0.30
CA THR A 93 18.52 -2.82 -0.80
C THR A 93 19.10 -1.44 -0.49
N VAL A 94 18.29 -0.38 -0.55
CA VAL A 94 18.75 1.01 -0.43
C VAL A 94 18.46 1.57 0.96
N LEU A 95 17.20 1.48 1.40
CA LEU A 95 16.72 2.13 2.61
C LEU A 95 16.93 1.29 3.87
N LYS A 96 16.93 -0.05 3.72
CA LYS A 96 16.93 -1.01 4.83
C LYS A 96 15.80 -0.74 5.82
N LYS A 97 14.62 -0.40 5.30
CA LYS A 97 13.44 -0.01 6.06
C LYS A 97 12.19 -0.73 5.54
N PRO A 98 11.23 -1.07 6.41
CA PRO A 98 9.95 -1.62 5.99
C PRO A 98 9.21 -0.64 5.08
N VAL A 99 8.47 -1.18 4.11
CA VAL A 99 7.63 -0.46 3.14
C VAL A 99 6.18 -0.83 3.42
N LEU A 100 5.40 0.15 3.87
CA LEU A 100 3.97 0.01 4.07
C LEU A 100 3.23 0.64 2.89
N PHE A 101 2.39 -0.15 2.22
CA PHE A 101 1.44 0.41 1.24
C PHE A 101 0.25 0.99 1.99
N SER A 102 0.38 2.23 2.44
CA SER A 102 -0.48 2.88 3.44
C SER A 102 -1.85 3.27 2.91
N GLU A 103 -2.00 3.37 1.59
CA GLU A 103 -3.27 3.59 0.93
C GLU A 103 -3.28 2.86 -0.40
N TYR A 104 -4.40 2.23 -0.73
CA TYR A 104 -4.67 1.75 -2.07
C TYR A 104 -6.17 1.66 -2.30
N GLY A 105 -6.58 1.91 -3.54
CA GLY A 105 -7.97 1.81 -3.95
C GLY A 105 -8.11 1.70 -5.46
N LEU A 106 -9.29 1.32 -5.93
CA LEU A 106 -9.69 1.46 -7.33
C LEU A 106 -11.05 2.14 -7.37
N SER A 107 -11.16 3.28 -8.04
CA SER A 107 -12.39 4.04 -8.14
C SER A 107 -13.48 3.21 -8.83
N ASP A 108 -14.72 3.27 -8.34
CA ASP A 108 -15.87 2.71 -9.06
C ASP A 108 -16.35 3.60 -10.21
N SER A 109 -15.80 4.81 -10.31
CA SER A 109 -16.09 5.77 -11.38
C SER A 109 -15.28 5.52 -12.64
N ILE A 110 -14.39 4.50 -12.66
CA ILE A 110 -13.67 4.12 -13.88
C ILE A 110 -14.63 3.53 -14.93
N LYS A 111 -14.32 3.75 -16.20
CA LYS A 111 -15.09 3.17 -17.31
C LYS A 111 -15.08 1.64 -17.24
N ASN A 112 -16.25 1.02 -17.40
CA ASN A 112 -16.45 -0.43 -17.32
C ASN A 112 -16.03 -1.03 -15.98
N PHE A 113 -16.19 -0.28 -14.88
CA PHE A 113 -15.92 -0.78 -13.55
C PHE A 113 -16.70 -2.07 -13.24
N SER A 114 -16.05 -2.97 -12.53
CA SER A 114 -16.68 -4.13 -11.90
C SER A 114 -16.02 -4.39 -10.55
N MET A 115 -16.77 -4.92 -9.58
CA MET A 115 -16.19 -5.31 -8.29
C MET A 115 -15.08 -6.35 -8.43
N ALA A 116 -15.11 -7.19 -9.48
CA ALA A 116 -14.05 -8.13 -9.78
C ALA A 116 -12.70 -7.45 -10.09
N HIS A 117 -12.71 -6.23 -10.63
CA HIS A 117 -11.50 -5.43 -10.82
C HIS A 117 -10.86 -5.04 -9.46
N ARG A 118 -11.67 -4.52 -8.53
CA ARG A 118 -11.21 -4.23 -7.15
C ARG A 118 -10.66 -5.49 -6.48
N GLU A 119 -11.39 -6.60 -6.54
CA GLU A 119 -10.95 -7.86 -5.95
C GLU A 119 -9.62 -8.36 -6.53
N THR A 120 -9.44 -8.26 -7.85
CA THR A 120 -8.21 -8.66 -8.54
C THR A 120 -7.04 -7.79 -8.14
N MET A 121 -7.24 -6.46 -8.09
CA MET A 121 -6.21 -5.51 -7.66
C MET A 121 -5.82 -5.75 -6.19
N TYR A 122 -6.80 -5.90 -5.30
CA TYR A 122 -6.56 -6.05 -3.87
C TYR A 122 -5.87 -7.38 -3.57
N ARG A 123 -6.31 -8.47 -4.22
CA ARG A 123 -5.64 -9.77 -4.11
C ARG A 123 -4.19 -9.69 -4.55
N THR A 124 -3.91 -8.99 -5.65
CA THR A 124 -2.54 -8.81 -6.15
C THR A 124 -1.65 -8.07 -5.15
N ILE A 125 -2.14 -6.98 -4.58
CA ILE A 125 -1.44 -6.20 -3.54
C ILE A 125 -1.12 -7.10 -2.34
N LEU A 126 -2.14 -7.76 -1.80
CA LEU A 126 -2.01 -8.60 -0.61
C LEU A 126 -1.08 -9.80 -0.86
N ASP A 127 -1.15 -10.42 -2.04
CA ASP A 127 -0.26 -11.53 -2.41
C ASP A 127 1.21 -11.07 -2.58
N ILE A 128 1.47 -9.88 -3.13
CA ILE A 128 2.83 -9.31 -3.21
C ILE A 128 3.37 -9.05 -1.81
N SER A 129 2.59 -8.41 -0.93
CA SER A 129 2.98 -8.18 0.47
C SER A 129 3.24 -9.49 1.21
N TYR A 130 2.37 -10.49 1.06
CA TYR A 130 2.55 -11.82 1.66
C TYR A 130 3.83 -12.51 1.17
N LYS A 131 4.10 -12.48 -0.15
CA LYS A 131 5.33 -13.05 -0.72
C LYS A 131 6.58 -12.37 -0.20
N SER A 132 6.56 -11.04 0.00
CA SER A 132 7.66 -10.31 0.61
C SER A 132 7.86 -10.74 2.07
N ALA A 133 6.78 -10.76 2.87
CA ALA A 133 6.83 -11.18 4.27
C ALA A 133 7.37 -12.61 4.45
N LYS A 134 6.96 -13.56 3.60
CA LYS A 134 7.45 -14.95 3.63
C LYS A 134 8.96 -15.06 3.39
N LYS A 135 9.53 -14.14 2.62
CA LYS A 135 10.97 -14.06 2.34
C LYS A 135 11.72 -13.15 3.31
N ASN A 136 11.04 -12.65 4.35
CA ASN A 136 11.55 -11.64 5.27
C ASN A 136 12.05 -10.36 4.55
N GLY A 137 11.39 -10.01 3.45
CA GLY A 137 11.62 -8.77 2.71
C GLY A 137 10.87 -7.58 3.32
N SER A 138 11.08 -6.41 2.74
CA SER A 138 10.65 -5.12 3.30
C SER A 138 9.19 -4.79 3.06
N GLY A 139 8.46 -5.53 2.21
CA GLY A 139 7.03 -5.34 2.01
C GLY A 139 6.24 -5.71 3.28
N ALA A 140 5.96 -4.72 4.11
CA ALA A 140 5.56 -4.90 5.50
C ALA A 140 4.05 -5.09 5.69
N GLY A 141 3.25 -4.68 4.71
CA GLY A 141 1.80 -4.76 4.75
C GLY A 141 1.15 -3.79 3.78
N ALA A 142 -0.17 -3.77 3.79
CA ALA A 142 -0.97 -2.84 3.00
C ALA A 142 -2.25 -2.46 3.76
N LEU A 143 -2.69 -1.22 3.61
CA LEU A 143 -3.90 -0.67 4.21
C LEU A 143 -4.82 -0.13 3.10
N VAL A 144 -6.03 -0.65 3.02
CA VAL A 144 -7.00 -0.30 1.98
C VAL A 144 -7.66 1.03 2.28
N TRP A 145 -7.84 1.84 1.24
CA TRP A 145 -8.67 3.03 1.26
C TRP A 145 -10.01 2.73 0.57
N GLN A 146 -11.16 2.85 1.23
CA GLN A 146 -11.30 2.89 2.69
C GLN A 146 -12.44 1.98 3.13
N PHE A 147 -12.30 1.43 4.33
CA PHE A 147 -13.36 0.67 4.97
C PHE A 147 -14.22 1.58 5.83
N LEU A 148 -15.53 1.47 5.65
CA LEU A 148 -16.52 2.15 6.47
C LEU A 148 -17.30 1.13 7.31
N VAL A 149 -18.02 1.64 8.31
CA VAL A 149 -19.02 0.87 9.03
C VAL A 149 -20.41 1.12 8.42
N GLY A 150 -21.30 0.13 8.53
CA GLY A 150 -22.65 0.19 7.97
C GLY A 150 -23.45 1.39 8.49
N GLY A 151 -24.23 2.00 7.60
CA GLY A 151 -25.00 3.23 7.89
C GLY A 151 -24.22 4.53 7.71
N MET A 152 -23.00 4.49 7.15
CA MET A 152 -22.18 5.67 6.83
C MET A 152 -22.15 5.96 5.32
N ASP A 153 -23.22 5.64 4.60
CA ASP A 153 -23.28 5.75 3.14
C ASP A 153 -22.95 7.16 2.62
N GLU A 154 -23.24 8.21 3.40
CA GLU A 154 -22.96 9.62 3.06
C GLU A 154 -21.46 9.99 3.04
N PHE A 155 -20.61 9.15 3.64
CA PHE A 155 -19.14 9.33 3.68
C PHE A 155 -18.41 8.47 2.65
N ILE A 156 -19.14 7.68 1.85
CA ILE A 156 -18.56 6.85 0.80
C ILE A 156 -18.08 7.77 -0.33
N ASP A 157 -16.77 7.79 -0.54
CA ASP A 157 -16.15 8.31 -1.75
C ASP A 157 -16.19 7.26 -2.88
N ASP A 158 -15.45 7.48 -3.96
CA ASP A 158 -15.38 6.56 -5.09
C ASP A 158 -14.60 5.27 -4.80
N PHE A 159 -14.09 5.06 -3.57
CA PHE A 159 -13.34 3.87 -3.14
C PHE A 159 -13.99 3.13 -1.99
N GLY A 160 -14.76 3.85 -1.16
CA GLY A 160 -15.32 3.40 0.10
C GLY A 160 -16.15 2.14 -0.02
N MET A 161 -16.03 1.26 0.98
CA MET A 161 -16.90 0.10 1.10
C MET A 161 -17.10 -0.34 2.54
N VAL A 162 -18.28 -0.89 2.82
CA VAL A 162 -18.54 -1.64 4.05
C VAL A 162 -18.13 -3.10 3.82
N PRO A 163 -17.08 -3.62 4.47
CA PRO A 163 -16.48 -4.90 4.09
C PRO A 163 -17.46 -6.09 4.13
N TRP A 164 -18.28 -6.19 5.18
CA TRP A 164 -19.19 -7.32 5.37
C TRP A 164 -20.36 -7.34 4.37
N GLU A 165 -20.64 -6.23 3.69
CA GLU A 165 -21.61 -6.17 2.59
C GLU A 165 -21.02 -6.66 1.27
N LYS A 166 -19.70 -6.93 1.23
CA LYS A 166 -18.95 -7.46 0.09
C LYS A 166 -18.26 -8.78 0.50
N PRO A 167 -18.99 -9.92 0.55
CA PRO A 167 -18.47 -11.17 1.14
C PRO A 167 -17.14 -11.67 0.58
N SER A 168 -16.91 -11.49 -0.73
CA SER A 168 -15.66 -11.84 -1.42
C SER A 168 -14.46 -11.03 -0.91
N ILE A 169 -14.62 -9.71 -0.80
CA ILE A 169 -13.62 -8.81 -0.23
C ILE A 169 -13.40 -9.12 1.24
N TYR A 170 -14.48 -9.28 2.02
CA TYR A 170 -14.37 -9.62 3.44
C TYR A 170 -13.53 -10.90 3.65
N SER A 171 -13.84 -11.96 2.91
CA SER A 171 -13.09 -13.22 2.98
C SER A 171 -11.63 -13.06 2.56
N LEU A 172 -11.34 -12.25 1.52
CA LEU A 172 -9.99 -11.99 1.06
C LEU A 172 -9.11 -11.39 2.17
N PHE A 173 -9.61 -10.39 2.91
CA PHE A 173 -8.84 -9.74 3.98
C PHE A 173 -8.65 -10.67 5.19
N ILE A 174 -9.67 -11.44 5.59
CA ILE A 174 -9.51 -12.46 6.64
C ILE A 174 -8.44 -13.47 6.26
N GLN A 175 -8.51 -14.02 5.04
CA GLN A 175 -7.52 -14.98 4.55
C GLN A 175 -6.10 -14.39 4.55
N GLN A 176 -5.94 -13.13 4.14
CA GLN A 176 -4.64 -12.47 4.18
C GLN A 176 -4.11 -12.32 5.60
N SER A 177 -4.94 -11.84 6.53
CA SER A 177 -4.55 -11.69 7.94
C SER A 177 -4.12 -13.03 8.54
N CYS A 178 -4.84 -14.11 8.23
CA CYS A 178 -4.49 -15.47 8.66
C CYS A 178 -3.15 -15.95 8.08
N LYS A 179 -2.93 -15.77 6.77
CA LYS A 179 -1.67 -16.10 6.10
C LYS A 179 -0.48 -15.38 6.74
N LEU A 180 -0.61 -14.09 7.02
CA LEU A 180 0.46 -13.30 7.66
C LEU A 180 0.70 -13.72 9.11
N ALA A 181 -0.37 -14.00 9.87
CA ALA A 181 -0.27 -14.51 11.24
C ALA A 181 0.49 -15.85 11.29
N GLN A 182 0.27 -16.74 10.31
CA GLN A 182 1.02 -18.00 10.19
C GLN A 182 2.52 -17.77 9.97
N VAL A 183 2.88 -16.83 9.09
CA VAL A 183 4.31 -16.52 8.79
C VAL A 183 5.07 -16.09 10.04
N LYS A 184 4.41 -15.41 10.99
CA LYS A 184 5.02 -14.95 12.24
C LYS A 184 4.72 -15.86 13.45
N GLY A 185 4.02 -16.97 13.27
CA GLY A 185 3.64 -17.90 14.34
C GLY A 185 2.52 -17.39 15.27
N TRP A 186 1.85 -16.28 14.95
CA TRP A 186 0.90 -15.61 15.83
C TRP A 186 -0.39 -16.40 16.08
N ILE A 187 -0.78 -17.29 15.16
CA ILE A 187 -1.96 -18.15 15.33
C ILE A 187 -1.91 -18.97 16.63
N GLN A 188 -0.71 -19.34 17.08
CA GLN A 188 -0.57 -20.13 18.31
C GLN A 188 -0.76 -19.30 19.58
N HIS A 189 -0.55 -17.98 19.49
CA HIS A 189 -0.47 -17.07 20.63
C HIS A 189 -1.70 -16.19 20.83
N ASP A 190 -2.49 -15.95 19.77
CA ASP A 190 -3.64 -15.04 19.82
C ASP A 190 -4.96 -15.79 19.62
N LEU A 191 -5.85 -15.69 20.61
CA LEU A 191 -7.17 -16.33 20.63
C LEU A 191 -8.08 -15.84 19.49
N SER A 192 -7.94 -14.59 19.06
CA SER A 192 -8.72 -14.02 17.97
C SER A 192 -8.35 -14.70 16.66
N PHE A 193 -7.05 -14.85 16.37
CA PHE A 193 -6.60 -15.54 15.16
C PHE A 193 -7.02 -17.02 15.17
N LYS A 194 -6.99 -17.72 16.31
CA LYS A 194 -7.49 -19.11 16.41
C LYS A 194 -8.96 -19.27 16.04
N LYS A 195 -9.78 -18.25 16.29
CA LYS A 195 -11.21 -18.28 15.97
C LYS A 195 -11.49 -18.07 14.47
N PHE A 196 -10.59 -17.37 13.76
CA PHE A 196 -10.83 -16.89 12.41
C PHE A 196 -10.02 -17.61 11.30
N CYS A 197 -8.98 -18.40 11.59
CA CYS A 197 -7.95 -18.81 10.61
C CYS A 197 -7.78 -20.32 10.27
#